data_AF-A0A0L6WEM2-F1
#
_entry.id   AF-A0A0L6WEM2-F1
#
_cell.length_a   1.000
_cell.length_b   1.000
_cell.length_c   1.000
_cell.angle_alpha   90.00
_cell.angle_beta   90.00
_cell.angle_gamma   90.00
#
_symmetry.space_group_name_H-M   'P 1'
#
loop_
_entity.id
_entity.type
_entity.pdbx_description
1 polymer ?
#
loop_
_entity_poly.entity_id
_entity_poly.type
_entity_poly.pdbx_seq_one_letter_code
_entity_poly.pdbx_strand_id
1 'polypeptide(L)'
;ASGARFNIPRIVIVPVSSEEYRCSVLTTWKTWLDNSIIPEDIKIAKDEVATCLLGAFIENKIDGVSMWTPTIEVIIRDLKQWEKGKPTLEGRCLIIGMVVGGRTQYQTWVQGMPKPIEDTLTKLVRTFLWSEGVSPRIGLDMLRLPFEQSG
;
A
#
# COMPACT_ATOMS: atom_id res chain seq x y z
N ALA A 1 -21.61 24.00 -14.00
CA ALA A 1 -21.36 22.84 -13.14
C ALA A 1 -20.37 21.91 -13.85
N SER A 2 -19.23 21.57 -13.24
CA SER A 2 -18.26 20.65 -13.83
C SER A 2 -18.81 19.23 -13.74
N GLY A 3 -19.26 18.68 -14.85
CA GLY A 3 -19.88 17.35 -14.93
C GLY A 3 -18.81 16.26 -14.90
N ALA A 4 -18.36 15.89 -13.70
CA ALA A 4 -17.55 14.68 -13.52
C ALA A 4 -18.38 13.47 -14.02
N ARG A 5 -17.92 12.83 -15.10
CA ARG A 5 -18.51 11.58 -15.60
C ARG A 5 -18.05 10.45 -14.70
N PHE A 6 -18.83 10.15 -13.67
CA PHE A 6 -18.62 8.94 -12.86
C PHE A 6 -19.05 7.74 -13.69
N ASN A 7 -18.13 6.80 -13.91
CA ASN A 7 -18.47 5.50 -14.49
C ASN A 7 -19.30 4.73 -13.47
N ILE A 8 -20.62 4.81 -13.62
CA ILE A 8 -21.64 4.13 -12.80
C ILE A 8 -21.29 2.65 -12.52
N PRO A 9 -20.84 1.82 -13.48
CA PRO A 9 -20.49 0.41 -13.20
C PRO A 9 -19.25 0.22 -12.30
N ARG A 10 -18.56 1.29 -11.92
CA ARG A 10 -17.37 1.27 -11.05
C ARG A 10 -17.61 1.86 -9.66
N ILE A 11 -18.86 2.23 -9.34
CA ILE A 11 -19.22 2.77 -8.03
C ILE A 11 -19.32 1.61 -7.04
N VAL A 12 -18.58 1.73 -5.94
CA VAL A 12 -18.70 0.83 -4.78
C VAL A 12 -19.04 1.69 -3.56
N ILE A 13 -20.12 1.32 -2.86
CA ILE A 13 -20.50 1.94 -1.60
C ILE A 13 -19.89 1.13 -0.46
N VAL A 14 -19.08 1.78 0.37
CA VAL A 14 -18.47 1.18 1.55
C VAL A 14 -19.06 1.83 2.80
N PRO A 15 -19.98 1.18 3.53
CA PRO A 15 -20.53 1.74 4.75
C PRO A 15 -19.49 1.66 5.88
N VAL A 16 -19.03 2.83 6.34
CA VAL A 16 -18.04 2.97 7.41
C VAL A 16 -18.76 3.50 8.66
N SER A 17 -19.38 2.61 9.43
CA SER A 17 -20.08 2.95 10.68
C SER A 17 -20.23 1.69 11.55
N SER A 18 -21.10 1.74 12.56
CA SER A 18 -21.38 0.63 13.46
C SER A 18 -21.81 -0.65 12.71
N GLU A 19 -21.62 -1.81 13.34
CA GLU A 19 -22.02 -3.10 12.75
C GLU A 19 -23.52 -3.15 12.46
N GLU A 20 -24.34 -2.56 13.34
CA GLU A 20 -25.78 -2.45 13.16
C GLU A 20 -26.13 -1.60 11.93
N TYR A 21 -25.40 -0.50 11.70
CA TYR A 21 -25.59 0.32 10.50
C TYR A 21 -25.17 -0.42 9.23
N ARG A 22 -24.04 -1.13 9.25
CA ARG A 22 -23.57 -1.90 8.09
C ARG A 22 -24.54 -3.01 7.72
N CYS A 23 -25.04 -3.75 8.72
CA CYS A 23 -26.08 -4.76 8.53
C CYS A 23 -27.38 -4.15 8.02
N SER A 24 -27.81 -2.99 8.53
CA SER A 24 -29.03 -2.35 8.06
C SER A 24 -28.92 -1.88 6.61
N VAL A 25 -27.78 -1.31 6.20
CA VAL A 25 -27.54 -0.91 4.80
C VAL A 25 -27.51 -2.12 3.87
N LEU A 26 -26.86 -3.22 4.27
CA LEU A 26 -26.82 -4.46 3.47
C LEU A 26 -28.19 -5.12 3.33
N THR A 27 -29.05 -5.00 4.36
CA THR A 27 -30.38 -5.62 4.37
C THR A 27 -31.40 -4.75 3.64
N THR A 28 -31.39 -3.44 3.88
CA THR A 28 -32.40 -2.50 3.38
C THR A 28 -32.04 -1.89 2.03
N TRP A 29 -30.77 -1.99 1.61
CA TRP A 29 -30.24 -1.29 0.45
C TRP A 29 -30.50 0.23 0.51
N LYS A 30 -30.55 0.79 1.72
CA LYS A 30 -30.77 2.21 1.98
C LYS A 30 -29.70 2.73 2.94
N THR A 31 -29.23 3.95 2.71
CA THR A 31 -28.29 4.61 3.62
C THR A 31 -28.99 5.27 4.82
N TRP A 32 -30.30 5.49 4.72
CA TRP A 32 -31.18 6.00 5.78
C TRP A 32 -32.63 5.57 5.50
N LEU A 33 -33.51 5.55 6.52
CA LEU A 33 -34.90 5.07 6.39
C LEU A 33 -35.68 5.74 5.24
N ASP A 34 -35.54 7.05 5.11
CA ASP A 34 -36.25 7.88 4.11
C ASP A 34 -35.54 7.99 2.76
N ASN A 35 -34.35 7.40 2.61
CA ASN A 35 -33.63 7.47 1.34
C ASN A 35 -34.21 6.50 0.30
N SER A 36 -34.05 6.88 -0.97
CA SER A 36 -34.29 6.00 -2.10
C SER A 36 -33.39 4.77 -2.02
N ILE A 37 -33.92 3.63 -2.45
CA ILE A 37 -33.19 2.37 -2.54
C ILE A 37 -32.00 2.56 -3.48
N ILE A 38 -30.83 2.06 -3.07
CA ILE A 38 -29.62 2.06 -3.87
C ILE A 38 -29.88 1.17 -5.11
N PRO A 39 -29.60 1.66 -6.33
CA PRO A 39 -29.72 0.88 -7.55
C PRO A 39 -28.91 -0.43 -7.52
N GLU A 40 -29.50 -1.55 -7.97
CA GLU A 40 -28.87 -2.89 -7.92
C GLU A 40 -27.57 -3.01 -8.74
N ASP A 41 -27.35 -2.11 -9.70
CA ASP A 41 -26.13 -2.03 -10.50
C ASP A 41 -24.92 -1.50 -9.71
N ILE A 42 -25.15 -0.94 -8.52
CA ILE A 42 -24.11 -0.43 -7.62
C ILE A 42 -23.74 -1.50 -6.59
N LYS A 43 -22.44 -1.80 -6.48
CA LYS A 43 -21.94 -2.78 -5.50
C LYS A 43 -21.85 -2.15 -4.11
N ILE A 44 -22.40 -2.80 -3.09
CA ILE A 44 -22.17 -2.46 -1.69
C ILE A 44 -21.12 -3.42 -1.13
N ALA A 45 -20.02 -2.90 -0.60
CA ALA A 45 -18.98 -3.71 0.02
C ALA A 45 -19.52 -4.36 1.30
N LYS A 46 -19.36 -5.68 1.41
CA LYS A 46 -19.61 -6.41 2.65
C LYS A 46 -18.43 -6.24 3.60
N ASP A 47 -18.69 -6.50 4.88
CA ASP A 47 -17.61 -6.67 5.85
C ASP A 47 -16.66 -7.76 5.39
N GLU A 48 -15.36 -7.60 5.70
CA GLU A 48 -14.26 -8.47 5.25
C GLU A 48 -13.89 -8.37 3.77
N VAL A 49 -14.43 -7.40 3.02
CA VAL A 49 -14.03 -7.14 1.62
C VAL A 49 -13.21 -5.86 1.50
N ALA A 50 -11.91 -6.02 1.22
CA ALA A 50 -11.01 -4.94 0.81
C ALA A 50 -11.55 -4.17 -0.38
N THR A 51 -11.95 -2.92 -0.15
CA THR A 51 -12.22 -2.01 -1.25
C THR A 51 -11.12 -0.97 -1.32
N CYS A 52 -10.35 -0.99 -2.42
CA CYS A 52 -9.33 0.01 -2.69
C CYS A 52 -10.00 1.32 -3.14
N LEU A 53 -10.06 2.30 -2.25
CA LEU A 53 -10.45 3.67 -2.56
C LEU A 53 -9.20 4.54 -2.75
N LEU A 54 -8.96 5.04 -3.96
CA LEU A 54 -7.85 5.96 -4.27
C LEU A 54 -6.47 5.43 -3.82
N GLY A 55 -6.24 4.12 -3.93
CA GLY A 55 -4.97 3.47 -3.55
C GLY A 55 -4.86 3.15 -2.05
N ALA A 56 -5.86 3.49 -1.24
CA ALA A 56 -5.98 3.07 0.15
C ALA A 56 -7.08 2.01 0.27
N PHE A 57 -6.79 0.94 1.00
CA PHE A 57 -7.80 -0.07 1.33
C PHE A 57 -8.64 0.44 2.50
N ILE A 58 -9.95 0.50 2.28
CA ILE A 58 -10.94 0.74 3.33
C ILE A 58 -11.54 -0.61 3.67
N GLU A 59 -11.30 -1.07 4.90
CA GLU A 59 -11.79 -2.35 5.41
C GLU A 59 -12.30 -2.22 6.84
N ASN A 60 -13.36 -2.96 7.14
CA ASN A 60 -13.75 -3.29 8.49
C ASN A 60 -13.16 -4.64 8.88
N LYS A 61 -12.43 -4.69 10.00
CA LYS A 61 -11.95 -5.92 10.68
C LYS A 61 -10.86 -6.76 9.98
N ILE A 62 -9.96 -6.18 9.17
CA ILE A 62 -8.83 -6.92 8.55
C ILE A 62 -7.47 -6.44 9.08
N ASP A 63 -6.54 -7.39 9.24
CA ASP A 63 -5.16 -7.16 9.67
C ASP A 63 -4.42 -6.24 8.68
N GLY A 64 -3.96 -5.09 9.17
CA GLY A 64 -3.25 -4.07 8.39
C GLY A 64 -1.97 -4.57 7.70
N VAL A 65 -1.47 -5.76 8.04
CA VAL A 65 -0.32 -6.41 7.38
C VAL A 65 -0.69 -6.94 5.98
N SER A 66 -1.91 -7.46 5.81
CA SER A 66 -2.35 -8.08 4.55
C SER A 66 -2.35 -7.08 3.38
N MET A 67 -2.68 -5.81 3.66
CA MET A 67 -2.72 -4.71 2.69
C MET A 67 -1.36 -4.38 2.07
N TRP A 68 -0.26 -4.71 2.76
CA TRP A 68 1.10 -4.44 2.28
C TRP A 68 1.65 -5.55 1.39
N THR A 69 1.03 -6.73 1.38
CA THR A 69 1.48 -7.89 0.61
C THR A 69 1.65 -7.58 -0.88
N PRO A 70 0.66 -6.99 -1.58
CA PRO A 70 0.80 -6.71 -3.01
C PRO A 70 1.93 -5.71 -3.30
N THR A 71 2.07 -4.69 -2.44
CA THR A 71 3.14 -3.68 -2.55
C THR A 71 4.53 -4.32 -2.36
N ILE A 72 4.68 -5.18 -1.36
CA ILE A 72 5.92 -5.90 -1.08
C ILE A 72 6.29 -6.85 -2.23
N GLU A 73 5.33 -7.61 -2.77
CA GLU A 73 5.56 -8.52 -3.89
C GLU A 73 6.07 -7.78 -5.12
N VAL A 74 5.47 -6.63 -5.43
CA VAL A 74 5.91 -5.78 -6.55
C VAL A 74 7.31 -5.21 -6.29
N ILE A 75 7.60 -4.75 -5.07
CA ILE A 75 8.94 -4.30 -4.69
C ILE A 75 9.97 -5.42 -4.91
N ILE A 76 9.70 -6.64 -4.40
CA ILE A 76 10.60 -7.79 -4.55
C ILE A 76 10.86 -8.09 -6.02
N ARG A 77 9.80 -8.12 -6.85
CA ARG A 77 9.91 -8.38 -8.28
C ARG A 77 10.76 -7.33 -8.99
N ASP A 78 10.51 -6.05 -8.71
CA ASP A 78 11.22 -4.96 -9.35
C ASP A 78 12.70 -4.93 -8.92
N LEU A 79 13.00 -5.12 -7.64
CA LEU A 79 14.38 -5.22 -7.14
C LEU A 79 15.14 -6.39 -7.78
N LYS A 80 14.52 -7.58 -7.89
CA LYS A 80 15.10 -8.73 -8.59
C LYS A 80 15.39 -8.45 -10.07
N GLN A 81 14.52 -7.67 -10.72
CA GLN A 81 14.72 -7.29 -12.12
C GLN A 81 15.91 -6.33 -12.27
N TRP A 82 16.04 -5.35 -11.38
CA TRP A 82 17.16 -4.42 -11.35
C TRP A 82 18.49 -5.10 -11.01
N GLU A 83 18.46 -6.12 -10.14
CA GLU A 83 19.66 -6.88 -9.77
C GLU A 83 20.33 -7.55 -10.98
N LYS A 84 19.57 -7.94 -12.01
CA LYS A 84 20.12 -8.49 -13.26
C LYS A 84 21.05 -7.52 -13.98
N GLY A 85 20.84 -6.22 -13.82
CA GLY A 85 21.68 -5.18 -14.39
C GLY A 85 22.99 -4.95 -13.64
N LYS A 86 23.22 -5.65 -12.51
CA LYS A 86 24.40 -5.50 -11.63
C LYS A 86 24.75 -4.03 -11.33
N PRO A 87 23.81 -3.25 -10.78
CA PRO A 87 24.03 -1.84 -10.51
C PRO A 87 25.16 -1.62 -9.50
N THR A 88 25.86 -0.49 -9.63
CA THR A 88 26.83 0.01 -8.65
C THR A 88 26.16 0.29 -7.30
N LEU A 89 26.95 0.49 -6.24
CA LEU A 89 26.41 0.82 -4.92
C LEU A 89 25.52 2.07 -4.96
N GLU A 90 25.97 3.11 -5.65
CA GLU A 90 25.20 4.33 -5.88
C GLU A 90 23.90 4.05 -6.65
N GLY A 91 23.99 3.27 -7.73
CA GLY A 91 22.82 2.85 -8.50
C GLY A 91 21.81 2.10 -7.62
N ARG A 92 22.28 1.25 -6.70
CA ARG A 92 21.41 0.55 -5.74
C ARG A 92 20.69 1.51 -4.80
N CYS A 93 21.37 2.51 -4.26
CA CYS A 93 20.75 3.54 -3.42
C CYS A 93 19.63 4.28 -4.16
N LEU A 94 19.88 4.70 -5.42
CA LEU A 94 18.88 5.36 -6.25
C LEU A 94 17.68 4.45 -6.54
N ILE A 95 17.93 3.18 -6.89
CA ILE A 95 16.88 2.19 -7.14
C ILE A 95 16.05 1.93 -5.89
N ILE A 96 16.67 1.83 -4.70
CA ILE A 96 15.95 1.69 -3.43
C ILE A 96 15.01 2.89 -3.21
N GLY A 97 15.50 4.11 -3.40
CA GLY A 97 14.67 5.31 -3.28
C GLY A 97 13.48 5.30 -4.23
N MET A 98 13.72 5.00 -5.51
CA MET A 98 12.70 4.96 -6.55
C MET A 98 11.67 3.84 -6.33
N VAL A 99 12.12 2.61 -6.07
CA VAL A 99 11.27 1.41 -6.01
C VAL A 99 10.63 1.25 -4.64
N VAL A 100 11.43 1.30 -3.56
CA VAL A 100 10.92 1.10 -2.20
C VAL A 100 10.25 2.38 -1.73
N GLY A 101 10.97 3.50 -1.72
CA GLY A 101 10.43 4.78 -1.25
C GLY A 101 9.22 5.25 -2.06
N GLY A 102 9.33 5.23 -3.39
CA GLY A 102 8.25 5.67 -4.28
C GLY A 102 6.94 4.87 -4.15
N ARG A 103 7.02 3.60 -3.74
CA ARG A 103 5.83 2.74 -3.57
C ARG A 103 5.24 2.79 -2.16
N THR A 104 6.06 3.05 -1.14
CA THR A 104 5.62 3.01 0.25
C THR A 104 5.17 4.38 0.77
N GLN A 105 5.70 5.49 0.24
CA GLN A 105 5.49 6.84 0.79
C GLN A 105 4.01 7.22 0.94
N TYR A 106 3.21 7.06 -0.11
CA TYR A 106 1.78 7.37 -0.06
C TYR A 106 1.02 6.40 0.84
N GLN A 107 1.29 5.10 0.73
CA GLN A 107 0.60 4.07 1.51
C GLN A 107 0.85 4.23 3.01
N THR A 108 2.08 4.56 3.40
CA THR A 108 2.44 4.90 4.78
C THR A 108 1.72 6.13 5.28
N TRP A 109 1.52 7.15 4.44
CA TRP A 109 0.80 8.35 4.84
C TRP A 109 -0.69 8.09 5.09
N VAL A 110 -1.34 7.28 4.23
CA VAL A 110 -2.79 7.03 4.35
C VAL A 110 -3.13 5.94 5.37
N GLN A 111 -2.30 4.91 5.51
CA GLN A 111 -2.61 3.70 6.30
C GLN A 111 -1.63 3.44 7.45
N GLY A 112 -0.60 4.26 7.61
CA GLY A 112 0.51 3.99 8.52
C GLY A 112 1.40 2.84 8.02
N MET A 113 2.50 2.57 8.72
CA MET A 113 3.37 1.42 8.44
C MET A 113 3.51 0.58 9.71
N PRO A 114 2.90 -0.62 9.77
CA PRO A 114 3.09 -1.53 10.89
C PRO A 114 4.56 -1.95 11.02
N LYS A 115 5.04 -2.15 12.26
CA LYS A 115 6.44 -2.52 12.51
C LYS A 115 6.93 -3.76 11.73
N PRO A 116 6.13 -4.85 11.61
CA PRO A 116 6.55 -6.01 10.82
C PRO A 116 6.81 -5.70 9.34
N ILE A 117 6.08 -4.73 8.78
CA ILE A 117 6.25 -4.26 7.40
C ILE A 117 7.55 -3.46 7.27
N GLU A 118 7.80 -2.54 8.21
CA GLU A 118 9.04 -1.77 8.27
C GLU A 118 10.27 -2.69 8.35
N ASP A 119 10.21 -3.72 9.19
CA ASP A 119 11.29 -4.69 9.36
C ASP A 119 11.51 -5.50 8.07
N THR A 120 10.42 -5.90 7.40
CA THR A 120 10.48 -6.61 6.11
C THR A 120 11.12 -5.76 5.02
N LEU A 121 10.69 -4.50 4.87
CA LEU A 121 11.25 -3.56 3.90
C LEU A 121 12.72 -3.26 4.22
N THR A 122 13.06 -3.08 5.48
CA THR A 122 14.46 -2.87 5.92
C THR A 122 15.34 -4.06 5.55
N LYS A 123 14.84 -5.28 5.73
CA LYS A 123 15.55 -6.50 5.32
C LYS A 123 15.75 -6.54 3.81
N LEU A 124 14.72 -6.25 3.01
CA LEU A 124 14.82 -6.20 1.55
C LEU A 124 15.84 -5.17 1.06
N VAL A 125 15.82 -3.97 1.64
CA VAL A 125 16.78 -2.90 1.34
C VAL A 125 18.20 -3.36 1.64
N ARG A 126 18.44 -3.98 2.80
CA ARG A 126 19.75 -4.50 3.18
C ARG A 126 20.24 -5.60 2.22
N THR A 127 19.38 -6.56 1.90
CA THR A 127 19.71 -7.65 0.97
C THR A 127 20.06 -7.11 -0.41
N PHE A 128 19.25 -6.19 -0.95
CA PHE A 128 19.51 -5.61 -2.26
C PHE A 128 20.76 -4.73 -2.29
N LEU A 129 21.02 -3.97 -1.23
CA LEU A 129 22.18 -3.09 -1.18
C LEU A 129 23.50 -3.88 -1.16
N TRP A 130 23.59 -4.92 -0.33
CA TRP A 130 24.82 -5.67 -0.13
C TRP A 130 24.99 -6.87 -1.08
N SER A 131 23.93 -7.29 -1.79
CA SER A 131 23.85 -8.58 -2.48
C SER A 131 24.05 -9.77 -1.54
N GLU A 132 23.51 -10.93 -1.93
CA GLU A 132 23.62 -12.16 -1.14
C GLU A 132 25.11 -12.50 -0.88
N GLY A 133 25.48 -12.63 0.39
CA GLY A 133 26.79 -13.16 0.82
C GLY A 133 27.92 -12.14 1.03
N VAL A 134 27.71 -10.83 0.87
CA VAL A 134 28.72 -9.82 1.21
C VAL A 134 28.43 -9.24 2.58
N SER A 135 29.38 -9.37 3.51
CA SER A 135 29.28 -8.71 4.82
C SER A 135 29.16 -7.19 4.63
N PRO A 136 28.21 -6.51 5.31
CA PRO A 136 28.04 -5.06 5.18
C PRO A 136 29.36 -4.35 5.45
N ARG A 137 29.88 -3.63 4.44
CA ARG A 137 31.16 -2.92 4.58
C ARG A 137 31.01 -1.62 5.37
N ILE A 138 29.78 -1.14 5.50
CA ILE A 138 29.42 0.14 6.13
C ILE A 138 28.11 -0.07 6.92
N GLY A 139 28.00 0.55 8.10
CA GLY A 139 26.78 0.53 8.91
C GLY A 139 25.60 1.20 8.20
N LEU A 140 24.37 0.77 8.48
CA LEU A 140 23.17 1.33 7.84
C LEU A 140 23.00 2.84 8.12
N ASP A 141 23.44 3.30 9.28
CA ASP A 141 23.33 4.69 9.70
C ASP A 141 24.24 5.61 8.88
N MET A 142 25.43 5.11 8.50
CA MET A 142 26.34 5.83 7.59
C MET A 142 25.76 5.99 6.19
N LEU A 143 24.96 5.04 5.71
CA LEU A 143 24.30 5.10 4.40
C LEU A 143 23.14 6.11 4.33
N ARG A 144 22.69 6.61 5.49
CA ARG A 144 21.65 7.65 5.59
C ARG A 144 22.24 9.06 5.57
N LEU A 145 23.56 9.18 5.71
CA LEU A 145 24.25 10.46 5.67
C LEU A 145 24.36 10.97 4.22
N PRO A 146 24.46 12.30 4.02
CA PRO A 146 24.80 12.86 2.72
C PRO A 146 26.11 12.24 2.19
N PHE A 147 26.20 12.07 0.87
CA PHE A 147 27.35 11.45 0.21
C PHE A 147 28.69 12.09 0.61
N GLU A 148 28.72 13.42 0.77
CA GLU A 148 29.93 14.15 1.19
C GLU A 148 30.46 13.78 2.58
N GLN A 149 29.63 13.15 3.42
CA GLN A 149 29.97 12.72 4.78
C GLN A 149 30.12 11.20 4.89
N SER A 150 29.88 10.49 3.79
CA SER A 150 29.99 9.04 3.67
C SER A 150 31.39 8.74 3.15
N GLY A 151 32.33 8.46 4.06
CA GLY A 151 33.78 8.42 3.80
C GLY A 151 34.27 7.51 2.68
#